data_AF-A0A7V0Q7S4-F1
#
_entry.id   AF-A0A7V0Q7S4-F1
#
_cell.length_a   1.000
_cell.length_b   1.000
_cell.length_c   1.000
_cell.angle_alpha   90.00
_cell.angle_beta   90.00
_cell.angle_gamma   90.00
#
_symmetry.space_group_name_H-M   'P 1'
#
loop_
_entity.id
_entity.type
_entity.pdbx_description
1 polymer ?
#
loop_
_entity_poly.entity_id
_entity_poly.type
_entity_poly.pdbx_seq_one_letter_code
_entity_poly.pdbx_strand_id
1 'polypeptide(L)' 'LNVEIIGRGVAWLDTGTPEALLKASNFFGVIEERQGLKVACIEEIAFMKNFIDKTQLENIITQIPNSLYRDYLEKLLNA' A
#
# COMPACT_ATOMS: atom_id res chain seq x y z
N LEU A 1 8.29 1.51 30.84
CA LEU A 1 7.37 1.09 29.76
C LEU A 1 6.62 2.34 29.32
N ASN A 2 6.67 2.73 28.05
CA ASN A 2 5.80 3.79 27.53
C ASN A 2 4.62 3.14 26.80
N VAL A 3 3.39 3.60 27.07
CA VAL A 3 2.16 3.05 26.48
C VAL A 3 1.37 4.21 25.88
N GLU A 4 1.06 4.10 24.58
CA GLU A 4 0.30 5.10 23.83
C GLU A 4 -1.06 4.52 23.43
N ILE A 5 -2.12 5.33 23.53
CA ILE A 5 -3.48 4.93 23.17
C ILE A 5 -3.72 5.22 21.69
N ILE A 6 -4.08 4.19 20.93
CA ILE A 6 -4.56 4.33 19.56
C ILE A 6 -6.03 4.75 19.61
N GLY A 7 -6.33 5.96 19.12
CA GLY A 7 -7.69 6.49 19.10
C GLY A 7 -8.61 5.78 18.11
N ARG A 8 -9.93 5.88 18.32
CA ARG A 8 -10.97 5.23 17.48
C ARG A 8 -10.96 5.59 15.99
N GLY A 9 -10.21 6.61 15.58
CA GLY A 9 -10.06 7.00 14.18
C GLY A 9 -9.07 6.14 13.40
N VAL A 10 -8.35 5.24 14.08
CA VAL A 10 -7.39 4.31 13.48
C VAL A 10 -8.04 2.93 13.37
N ALA A 11 -7.89 2.32 12.20
CA ALA A 11 -8.25 0.92 12.00
C ALA A 11 -7.08 0.02 12.44
N TRP A 12 -7.30 -0.77 13.49
CA TRP A 12 -6.43 -1.90 13.84
C TRP A 12 -7.17 -3.18 13.52
N LEU A 13 -6.74 -3.88 12.48
CA LEU A 13 -7.44 -5.03 11.91
C LEU A 13 -6.72 -6.33 12.28
N ASP A 14 -7.49 -7.34 12.64
CA ASP A 14 -7.02 -8.72 12.88
C ASP A 14 -7.35 -9.60 11.66
N THR A 15 -6.48 -10.55 11.36
CA THR A 15 -6.64 -11.55 10.30
C THR A 15 -6.61 -12.99 10.85
N GLY A 16 -6.80 -13.16 12.17
CA GLY A 16 -6.75 -14.45 12.87
C GLY A 16 -7.85 -15.45 12.53
N THR A 17 -8.90 -15.04 11.80
CA THR A 17 -9.93 -15.96 11.26
C THR A 17 -10.20 -15.68 9.78
N PRO A 18 -10.71 -16.65 9.00
CA PRO A 18 -11.09 -16.41 7.61
C PRO A 18 -12.09 -15.27 7.42
N GLU A 19 -13.04 -15.10 8.35
CA GLU A 19 -14.00 -14.00 8.32
C GLU A 19 -13.33 -12.65 8.62
N ALA A 20 -12.43 -12.60 9.61
CA ALA A 20 -11.69 -11.39 9.94
C ALA A 20 -10.76 -10.96 8.79
N LEU A 21 -10.07 -11.92 8.16
CA LEU A 21 -9.27 -11.69 6.97
C LEU A 21 -10.12 -11.12 5.83
N LEU A 22 -11.30 -11.70 5.55
CA LEU A 22 -12.19 -11.19 4.50
C LEU A 22 -12.63 -9.74 4.79
N LYS A 23 -12.97 -9.42 6.04
CA LYS A 23 -13.31 -8.04 6.45
C LYS A 23 -12.14 -7.09 6.24
N ALA A 24 -10.92 -7.49 6.60
CA ALA A 24 -9.72 -6.68 6.38
C ALA A 24 -9.45 -6.45 4.89
N SER A 25 -9.54 -7.50 4.06
CA SER A 25 -9.39 -7.38 2.60
C SER A 25 -10.41 -6.43 1.99
N ASN A 26 -11.69 -6.53 2.40
CA ASN A 26 -12.74 -5.63 1.95
C ASN A 26 -12.50 -4.18 2.39
N PHE A 27 -12.00 -3.97 3.62
CA PHE A 27 -11.64 -2.64 4.12
C PHE A 27 -10.60 -1.97 3.23
N PHE A 28 -9.49 -2.66 2.92
CA PHE A 28 -8.47 -2.11 2.04
C PHE A 28 -8.98 -1.91 0.62
N GLY A 29 -9.75 -2.85 0.06
CA GLY A 29 -10.34 -2.72 -1.28
C GLY A 29 -11.14 -1.42 -1.45
N VAL A 30 -12.00 -1.09 -0.47
CA VAL A 30 -12.80 0.15 -0.50
C VAL A 30 -11.94 1.41 -0.37
N ILE A 31 -10.92 1.39 0.51
CA ILE A 31 -10.02 2.53 0.69
C ILE A 31 -9.22 2.81 -0.59
N GLU A 32 -8.62 1.77 -1.17
CA GLU A 32 -7.80 1.90 -2.37
C GLU A 32 -8.63 2.36 -3.58
N GLU A 33 -9.83 1.82 -3.76
CA GLU A 33 -10.73 2.24 -4.84
C GLU A 33 -11.12 3.72 -4.72
N ARG A 34 -11.41 4.18 -3.50
CA ARG A 34 -11.87 5.55 -3.27
C ARG A 34 -10.74 6.59 -3.34
N GLN A 35 -9.54 6.23 -2.90
CA GLN A 35 -8.40 7.17 -2.87
C GLN A 35 -7.55 7.10 -4.14
N GLY A 36 -7.59 5.97 -4.87
CA GLY A 36 -6.68 5.72 -5.98
C GLY A 36 -5.23 5.47 -5.53
N LEU A 37 -5.00 5.27 -4.23
CA LEU A 37 -3.71 4.98 -3.61
C LEU A 37 -3.67 3.54 -3.11
N LYS A 38 -2.48 2.94 -3.08
CA LYS A 38 -2.27 1.60 -2.53
C LYS A 38 -1.85 1.66 -1.07
N VAL A 39 -2.49 0.88 -0.21
CA VAL A 39 -2.13 0.83 1.20
C VAL A 39 -0.93 -0.09 1.37
N ALA A 40 0.10 0.38 2.08
CA ALA A 40 1.33 -0.36 2.36
C ALA A 40 2.10 -0.84 1.10
N CYS A 41 2.05 -0.05 0.01
CA CYS A 41 2.91 -0.26 -1.16
C CYS A 41 4.38 0.00 -0.77
N ILE A 42 5.23 -1.04 -0.79
CA ILE A 42 6.61 -0.95 -0.29
C ILE A 42 7.48 -0.14 -1.24
N GLU A 43 7.27 -0.25 -2.55
CA GLU A 43 8.00 0.48 -3.58
C GLU A 43 7.75 1.98 -3.47
N GLU A 44 6.50 2.39 -3.27
CA GLU A 44 6.13 3.78 -3.04
C GLU A 44 6.76 4.31 -1.74
N ILE A 45 6.66 3.56 -0.64
CA ILE A 45 7.27 3.96 0.63
C ILE A 45 8.78 4.10 0.48
N ALA A 46 9.45 3.15 -0.18
CA ALA A 46 10.89 3.18 -0.41
C ALA A 46 11.29 4.39 -1.27
N PHE A 47 10.54 4.69 -2.32
CA PHE A 47 10.76 5.85 -3.17
C PHE A 47 10.55 7.16 -2.40
N MET A 48 9.44 7.32 -1.67
CA MET A 48 9.13 8.50 -0.84
C MET A 48 10.13 8.71 0.30
N LYS A 49 10.74 7.64 0.82
CA LYS A 49 11.79 7.70 1.83
C LYS A 49 13.20 7.88 1.25
N ASN A 50 13.34 7.98 -0.08
CA ASN A 50 14.62 8.02 -0.80
C ASN A 50 15.53 6.81 -0.54
N PHE A 51 14.95 5.64 -0.24
CA PHE A 51 15.70 4.38 -0.18
C PHE A 51 16.03 3.85 -1.58
N ILE A 52 15.21 4.20 -2.56
CA ILE A 52 15.45 3.96 -3.98
C ILE A 52 15.26 5.26 -4.77
N ASP A 53 15.99 5.41 -5.85
CA ASP A 53 15.82 6.50 -6.80
C ASP A 53 14.80 6.17 -7.90
N LYS A 54 14.54 7.15 -8.78
CA LYS A 54 13.60 7.01 -9.88
C LYS A 54 13.98 5.87 -10.84
N THR A 55 15.27 5.75 -11.16
CA THR A 55 15.79 4.72 -12.07
C THR A 55 15.60 3.33 -11.48
N GLN A 56 15.81 3.17 -10.18
CA GLN A 56 15.60 1.91 -9.46
C GLN A 56 14.11 1.55 -9.42
N LEU A 57 13.22 2.51 -9.18
CA LEU A 57 11.78 2.29 -9.24
C LEU A 57 11.31 1.89 -10.65
N GLU A 58 11.80 2.58 -11.68
CA GLU A 58 11.55 2.22 -13.09
C GLU A 58 11.96 0.77 -13.38
N ASN A 59 13.16 0.38 -12.98
CA ASN A 59 13.64 -1.00 -13.14
C ASN A 59 12.72 -2.02 -12.46
N ILE A 60 12.26 -1.76 -11.24
CA ILE A 60 11.33 -2.64 -10.53
C ILE A 60 10.02 -2.78 -11.33
N ILE A 61 9.46 -1.67 -11.79
CA ILE A 61 8.20 -1.67 -12.56
C ILE A 61 8.31 -2.49 -13.85
N THR A 62 9.45 -2.42 -14.55
CA THR A 62 9.65 -3.22 -15.78
C THR A 62 9.63 -4.74 -15.54
N GLN A 63 9.93 -5.19 -14.32
CA GLN A 63 9.91 -6.60 -13.94
C GLN A 63 8.52 -7.08 -13.52
N ILE A 64 7.59 -6.16 -13.24
CA ILE A 64 6.23 -6.49 -12.81
C ILE A 64 5.35 -6.77 -14.04
N PRO A 65 4.63 -7.90 -14.09
CA PRO A 65 3.66 -8.17 -15.14
C PRO A 65 2.55 -7.10 -15.21
N ASN A 66 1.95 -6.95 -16.38
CA ASN A 66 0.84 -6.01 -16.57
C ASN A 66 -0.29 -6.30 -15.57
N SER A 67 -0.58 -5.33 -14.72
CA SER A 67 -1.53 -5.45 -13.62
C SER A 67 -1.89 -4.06 -13.10
N LEU A 68 -3.00 -3.96 -12.37
CA LEU A 68 -3.41 -2.71 -11.71
C LEU A 68 -2.34 -2.17 -10.73
N TYR A 69 -1.50 -3.07 -10.19
CA TYR A 69 -0.39 -2.68 -9.32
C TYR A 69 0.73 -2.00 -10.12
N ARG A 70 1.08 -2.55 -11.29
CA ARG A 70 2.03 -1.93 -12.20
C ARG A 70 1.54 -0.56 -12.65
N ASP A 71 0.28 -0.47 -13.08
CA ASP A 71 -0.33 0.79 -13.53
C ASP A 71 -0.29 1.86 -12.43
N TYR A 72 -0.45 1.46 -11.17
CA TYR A 72 -0.30 2.35 -10.02
C TYR A 72 1.12 2.90 -9.87
N LEU A 73 2.12 2.03 -9.92
CA LEU A 73 3.52 2.44 -9.82
C LEU A 73 3.98 3.29 -11.01
N GLU A 74 3.47 3.01 -12.22
CA GLU A 74 3.71 3.84 -13.40
C GLU A 74 3.10 5.24 -13.24
N LYS A 75 1.94 5.38 -12.61
CA LYS A 75 1.37 6.70 -12.27
C LYS A 75 2.24 7.46 -11.28
N LEU A 76 2.80 6.77 -10.27
CA LEU A 76 3.68 7.38 -9.27
C LEU A 76 4.95 7.99 -9.90
N LEU A 77 5.51 7.37 -10.94
CA LEU A 77 6.69 7.90 -11.66
C LEU A 77 6.42 9.15 -12.50
N ASN A 78 5.17 9.33 -12.91
CA ASN A 78 4.70 10.38 -13.81
C ASN A 78 4.05 11.56 -13.06
N ALA A 79 3.81 11.42 -11.76
CA ALA A 79 3.32 12.48 -10.87
C ALA A 79 4.46 13.43 -10.46
#